data_AF-A0A2P7BG34-F1
#
_entry.id   AF-A0A2P7BG34-F1
#
_cell.length_a   1.000
_cell.length_b   1.000
_cell.length_c   1.000
_cell.angle_alpha   90.00
_cell.angle_beta   90.00
_cell.angle_gamma   90.00
#
_symmetry.space_group_name_H-M   'P 1'
#
loop_
_entity.id
_entity.type
_entity.pdbx_description
1 polymer ?
#
loop_
_entity_poly.entity_id
_entity_poly.type
_entity_poly.pdbx_seq_one_letter_code
_entity_poly.pdbx_strand_id
1 'polypeptide(L)' 'MKIAALLAVASALVGAGCTASSRLADMATVPAANPSFGTTSGHYRSVLGSYQHREPVDPKNWKQLNEDLAPKGEDS' A
#
# COMPACT_ATOMS: atom_id res chain seq x y z
N MET A 1 -43.83 -0.63 -13.73
CA MET A 1 -42.41 -0.39 -14.08
C MET A 1 -41.79 0.81 -13.35
N LYS A 2 -42.47 1.95 -13.22
CA LYS A 2 -41.94 3.15 -12.51
C LYS A 2 -41.57 2.92 -11.03
N ILE A 3 -42.39 2.17 -10.28
CA ILE A 3 -42.17 1.90 -8.86
C ILE A 3 -40.95 1.01 -8.63
N ALA A 4 -40.74 0.01 -9.48
CA ALA A 4 -39.57 -0.86 -9.42
C ALA A 4 -38.26 -0.10 -9.69
N ALA A 5 -38.28 0.86 -10.62
CA ALA A 5 -37.13 1.73 -10.89
C ALA A 5 -36.81 2.65 -9.69
N LEU A 6 -37.83 3.22 -9.04
CA LEU A 6 -37.65 4.04 -7.84
C LEU A 6 -37.07 3.23 -6.68
N LEU A 7 -37.54 2.01 -6.48
CA LEU A 7 -37.02 1.10 -5.46
C LEU A 7 -35.56 0.70 -5.73
N ALA A 8 -35.21 0.44 -6.99
CA ALA A 8 -33.83 0.13 -7.36
C ALA A 8 -32.88 1.32 -7.12
N VAL A 9 -33.30 2.54 -7.47
CA VAL A 9 -32.52 3.78 -7.23
C VAL A 9 -32.38 4.04 -5.73
N ALA A 10 -33.46 3.90 -4.95
CA ALA A 10 -33.40 4.07 -3.49
C ALA A 10 -32.45 3.05 -2.84
N SER A 11 -32.47 1.79 -3.30
CA SER A 11 -31.59 0.74 -2.79
C SER A 11 -30.11 1.03 -3.10
N ALA A 12 -29.82 1.55 -4.29
CA ALA A 12 -28.47 1.95 -4.68
C ALA A 12 -27.97 3.15 -3.87
N LEU A 13 -28.82 4.14 -3.60
CA LEU A 13 -28.48 5.31 -2.76
C LEU A 13 -28.23 4.90 -1.30
N VAL A 14 -29.04 4.02 -0.74
CA VAL A 14 -28.86 3.52 0.64
C VAL A 14 -27.60 2.67 0.75
N GLY A 15 -27.29 1.84 -0.26
CA GLY A 15 -26.06 1.05 -0.30
C GLY A 15 -24.79 1.89 -0.46
N ALA A 16 -24.85 2.99 -1.22
CA ALA A 16 -23.75 3.93 -1.36
C ALA A 16 -23.58 4.86 -0.14
N GLY A 17 -24.61 5.02 0.69
CA GLY A 17 -24.65 5.93 1.84
C GLY A 17 -23.86 5.47 3.07
N CYS A 18 -23.35 4.25 3.11
CA CYS A 18 -22.63 3.70 4.27
C CYS A 18 -21.09 3.82 4.20
N THR A 19 -20.55 4.78 3.44
CA THR A 19 -19.11 5.12 3.51
C THR A 19 -18.82 6.45 4.20
N ALA A 20 -19.84 7.11 4.77
CA ALA A 20 -19.62 8.11 5.80
C ALA A 20 -19.07 7.40 7.05
N SER A 21 -17.77 7.12 7.00
CA SER A 21 -16.99 6.60 8.11
C SER A 21 -17.37 7.40 9.34
N SER A 22 -17.90 6.74 10.37
CA SER A 22 -18.26 7.38 11.64
C SER A 22 -17.12 8.25 12.18
N ARG A 23 -15.87 7.87 11.87
CA ARG A 23 -14.68 8.67 12.13
C ARG A 23 -14.72 10.08 11.55
N LEU A 24 -15.24 10.28 10.34
CA LEU A 24 -15.27 11.61 9.69
C LEU A 24 -16.27 12.54 10.36
N ALA A 25 -17.41 12.02 10.82
CA ALA A 25 -18.38 12.79 11.61
C ALA A 25 -17.79 13.19 12.98
N ASP A 26 -17.05 12.28 13.61
CA ASP A 26 -16.33 12.55 14.88
C ASP A 26 -15.14 13.52 14.71
N MET A 27 -14.63 13.73 13.50
CA MET A 27 -13.56 14.71 13.26
C MET A 27 -14.05 16.16 13.30
N ALA A 28 -15.34 16.39 13.04
CA ALA A 28 -15.92 17.73 13.04
C ALA A 28 -16.15 18.30 14.45
N THR A 29 -16.20 17.44 15.48
CA THR A 29 -16.38 17.82 16.89
C THR A 29 -15.05 17.99 17.63
N VAL A 30 -13.94 17.61 17.02
CA VAL A 30 -12.61 17.72 17.62
C VAL A 30 -11.93 19.02 17.15
N PRO A 31 -11.42 19.87 18.07
CA PRO A 31 -10.70 21.08 17.68
C PRO A 31 -9.53 20.75 16.76
N ALA A 32 -9.36 21.51 15.67
CA ALA A 32 -8.25 21.34 14.73
C ALA A 32 -6.86 21.44 15.38
N ALA A 33 -6.79 22.10 16.54
CA ALA A 33 -5.59 22.23 17.36
C ALA A 33 -5.43 21.13 18.43
N ASN A 34 -6.27 20.07 18.43
CA ASN A 34 -6.18 19.01 19.42
C ASN A 34 -4.89 18.18 19.22
N PRO A 35 -3.90 18.28 20.13
CA PRO A 35 -2.62 17.59 19.97
C PRO A 35 -2.74 16.07 20.15
N SER A 36 -3.84 15.57 20.70
CA SER A 36 -4.15 14.14 20.81
C SER A 36 -4.59 13.52 19.48
N PHE A 37 -4.96 14.36 18.52
CA PHE A 37 -5.53 13.95 17.24
C PHE A 37 -4.42 13.86 16.20
N GLY A 38 -3.83 12.68 16.03
CA GLY A 38 -2.93 12.41 14.91
C GLY A 38 -1.46 12.14 15.24
N THR A 39 -1.15 11.62 16.43
CA THR A 39 0.19 11.05 16.68
C THR A 39 0.07 9.60 17.13
N THR A 40 -0.25 8.70 16.19
CA THR A 40 0.07 7.29 16.44
C THR A 40 1.60 7.16 16.41
N SER A 41 2.19 6.52 17.41
CA SER A 41 3.62 6.24 17.39
C SER A 41 3.91 5.30 16.23
N GLY A 42 4.48 5.83 15.16
CA GLY A 42 5.02 5.03 14.06
C GLY A 42 6.33 4.42 14.52
N HIS A 43 6.40 3.09 14.62
CA HIS A 43 7.67 2.43 14.85
C HIS A 43 8.45 2.36 13.53
N TYR A 44 9.68 2.90 13.54
CA TYR A 44 10.60 2.69 12.44
C TYR A 44 10.87 1.19 12.28
N ARG A 45 10.59 0.66 11.08
CA ARG A 45 11.06 -0.67 10.67
C ARG A 45 12.25 -0.46 9.74
N SER A 46 13.41 -1.00 10.12
CA SER A 46 14.58 -1.00 9.25
C SER A 46 14.22 -1.66 7.91
N VAL A 47 14.32 -0.90 6.82
CA VAL A 47 14.24 -1.41 5.44
C VAL A 47 15.52 -2.13 5.03
N LEU A 48 16.60 -1.93 5.79
CA LEU A 48 17.79 -2.75 5.68
C LEU A 48 17.48 -4.08 6.38
N GLY A 49 17.14 -5.10 5.59
CA GLY A 49 17.20 -6.49 6.04
C GLY A 49 18.60 -6.85 6.53
N SER A 50 18.75 -7.99 7.20
CA SER A 50 20.00 -8.46 7.81
C SER A 50 21.21 -8.18 6.91
N TYR A 51 21.98 -7.14 7.25
CA TYR A 51 23.16 -6.77 6.50
C TYR A 51 24.12 -7.96 6.51
N GLN A 52 24.42 -8.47 5.32
CA GLN A 52 25.46 -9.47 5.12
C GLN A 52 26.67 -8.72 4.57
N HIS A 53 27.72 -8.67 5.37
CA HIS A 53 28.99 -8.10 4.93
C HIS A 53 29.50 -8.90 3.72
N ARG A 54 29.91 -8.20 2.66
CA ARG A 54 30.60 -8.78 1.51
C ARG A 54 31.91 -8.05 1.33
N GLU A 55 32.98 -8.81 1.27
CA GLU A 55 34.29 -8.27 0.93
C GLU A 55 34.31 -7.82 -0.54
N PRO A 56 34.94 -6.66 -0.85
CA PRO A 56 35.20 -6.28 -2.21
C PRO A 56 36.02 -7.38 -2.91
N VAL A 57 35.50 -7.90 -4.01
CA VAL A 57 36.28 -8.76 -4.91
C VAL A 57 36.82 -7.91 -6.05
N ASP A 58 37.96 -8.33 -6.62
CA ASP A 58 38.50 -7.67 -7.80
C ASP A 58 37.44 -7.54 -8.90
N PRO A 59 37.47 -6.45 -9.69
CA PRO A 59 36.53 -6.25 -10.78
C PRO A 59 36.64 -7.40 -11.77
N LYS A 60 35.61 -8.25 -11.81
CA LYS A 60 35.49 -9.32 -12.79
C LYS A 60 35.06 -8.74 -14.13
N ASN A 61 35.46 -9.39 -15.23
CA ASN A 61 35.01 -9.01 -16.57
C ASN A 61 33.48 -9.12 -16.66
N TRP A 62 32.80 -7.99 -16.89
CA TRP A 62 31.33 -7.91 -16.89
C TRP A 62 30.70 -8.83 -17.93
N LYS A 63 31.35 -9.01 -19.08
CA LYS A 63 30.85 -9.83 -20.18
C LYS A 63 30.82 -11.29 -19.77
N GLN A 64 31.92 -11.78 -19.20
CA GLN A 64 32.02 -13.15 -18.71
C GLN A 64 31.03 -13.43 -17.58
N LEU A 65 30.89 -12.51 -16.62
CA LEU A 65 29.89 -12.60 -15.56
C LEU A 65 28.47 -12.73 -16.09
N ASN A 66 28.14 -11.99 -17.15
CA ASN A 66 26.82 -12.04 -17.76
C ASN A 66 26.56 -13.39 -18.43
N GLU A 67 27.53 -13.93 -19.17
CA GLU A 67 27.41 -15.28 -19.77
C GLU A 67 27.27 -16.38 -18.72
N ASP A 68 27.99 -16.28 -17.59
CA ASP A 68 27.97 -17.28 -16.52
C ASP A 68 26.66 -17.27 -15.70
N LEU A 69 26.08 -16.07 -15.48
CA LEU A 69 24.92 -15.87 -14.61
C LEU A 69 23.59 -15.69 -15.35
N ALA A 70 23.62 -15.44 -16.67
CA ALA A 70 22.41 -15.30 -17.45
C ALA A 70 21.58 -16.59 -17.36
N PRO A 71 20.26 -16.48 -17.15
CA PRO A 71 19.37 -17.62 -17.28
C PRO A 71 19.57 -18.23 -18.67
N LYS A 72 20.09 -19.45 -18.71
CA LYS A 72 20.08 -20.24 -19.94
C LYS A 72 18.63 -20.66 -20.12
N GLY A 73 17.98 -20.08 -21.13
CA GLY A 73 16.63 -20.46 -21.49
C GLY A 73 16.55 -21.96 -21.62
N GLU A 74 15.48 -22.54 -21.12
CA GLU A 74 15.17 -23.95 -21.32
C GLU A 74 15.05 -24.22 -22.82
N ASP A 75 16.00 -25.01 -23.33
CA ASP A 75 16.07 -25.46 -24.72
C ASP A 75 14.68 -25.99 -25.14
N SER A 76 13.95 -25.20 -25.94
CA SER A 76 12.66 -25.56 -26.52
C SER A 76 12.82 -26.08 -27.94
#